data_AF-A0A847B7V9-F1
#
_entry.id   AF-A0A847B7V9-F1
#
_cell.length_a   1.000
_cell.length_b   1.000
_cell.length_c   1.000
_cell.angle_alpha   90.00
_cell.angle_beta   90.00
_cell.angle_gamma   90.00
#
_symmetry.space_group_name_H-M   'P 1'
#
loop_
_entity.id
_entity.type
_entity.pdbx_description
1 polymer ?
#
loop_
_entity_poly.entity_id
_entity_poly.type
_entity_poly.pdbx_seq_one_letter_code
_entity_poly.pdbx_strand_id
1 'polypeptide(L)'
;MIGYPDGRKPKKNFEKKSAVKKENKIFNSANRGMNFENDINLSNEYYLDKGLLLVYKRPTPINIVKVDYSKRSARITDAYFEKQSTTDYNGVFQGKYLDFEAKSTKNKTSFSLSNIFKHQIQHLKNVIKNGGIAFFLIRFEAHDKV
;
A
#
# COMPACT_ATOMS: atom_id res chain seq x y z
N MET A 1 -38.72 -35.13 36.50
CA MET A 1 -37.73 -34.09 36.14
C MET A 1 -36.46 -34.40 36.93
N ILE A 2 -35.48 -35.04 36.29
CA ILE A 2 -34.24 -35.50 36.95
C ILE A 2 -33.25 -34.33 36.99
N GLY A 3 -32.87 -33.91 38.20
CA GLY A 3 -31.90 -32.84 38.46
C GLY A 3 -30.49 -33.40 38.71
N TYR A 4 -29.47 -32.64 38.32
CA TYR A 4 -28.06 -33.02 38.46
C TYR A 4 -27.53 -32.74 39.89
N PRO A 5 -26.58 -33.55 40.42
CA PRO A 5 -26.24 -33.58 41.86
C PRO A 5 -25.48 -32.35 42.40
N ASP A 6 -24.95 -31.47 41.57
CA ASP A 6 -24.03 -30.40 42.01
C ASP A 6 -24.63 -28.99 42.03
N GLY A 7 -25.96 -28.84 41.93
CA GLY A 7 -26.65 -27.55 42.13
C GLY A 7 -26.29 -26.41 41.15
N ARG A 8 -25.41 -26.65 40.17
CA ARG A 8 -25.02 -25.68 39.15
C ARG A 8 -26.02 -25.70 38.01
N LYS A 9 -26.82 -24.64 37.90
CA LYS A 9 -27.68 -24.42 36.73
C LYS A 9 -26.81 -24.24 35.47
N PRO A 10 -27.13 -24.89 34.34
CA PRO A 10 -26.38 -24.65 33.11
C PRO A 10 -26.52 -23.18 32.70
N LYS A 11 -25.38 -22.48 32.57
CA LYS A 11 -25.35 -21.14 32.00
C LYS A 11 -25.85 -21.23 30.57
N LYS A 12 -27.02 -20.66 30.29
CA LYS A 12 -27.46 -20.34 28.93
C LYS A 12 -26.48 -19.32 28.35
N ASN A 13 -25.42 -19.79 27.70
CA ASN A 13 -24.67 -18.97 26.78
C ASN A 13 -25.59 -18.70 25.59
N PHE A 14 -26.31 -17.58 25.62
CA PHE A 14 -26.85 -16.99 24.41
C PHE A 14 -25.66 -16.63 23.53
N GLU A 15 -25.34 -17.51 22.59
CA GLU A 15 -24.52 -17.14 21.45
C GLU A 15 -25.24 -16.00 20.71
N LYS A 16 -24.87 -14.76 21.05
CA LYS A 16 -25.06 -13.65 20.12
C LYS A 16 -24.17 -13.99 18.92
N LYS A 17 -24.75 -14.60 17.89
CA LYS A 17 -24.21 -14.57 16.53
C LYS A 17 -24.12 -13.10 16.15
N SER A 18 -23.02 -12.43 16.51
CA SER A 18 -22.64 -11.15 15.95
C SER A 18 -22.49 -11.40 14.46
N ALA A 19 -23.48 -10.94 13.69
CA ALA A 19 -23.42 -10.95 12.25
C ALA A 19 -22.06 -10.40 11.85
N VAL A 20 -21.24 -11.26 11.24
CA VAL A 20 -20.02 -10.84 10.57
C VAL A 20 -20.46 -9.81 9.56
N LYS A 21 -20.25 -8.53 9.87
CA LYS A 21 -20.32 -7.47 8.86
C LYS A 21 -19.22 -7.80 7.86
N LYS A 22 -19.55 -8.56 6.82
CA LYS A 22 -18.84 -8.43 5.55
C LYS A 22 -18.95 -6.96 5.21
N GLU A 23 -17.86 -6.22 5.42
CA GLU A 23 -17.70 -4.94 4.75
C GLU A 23 -17.70 -5.26 3.26
N ASN A 24 -18.88 -5.19 2.66
CA ASN A 24 -18.99 -4.96 1.24
C ASN A 24 -18.28 -3.62 1.03
N LYS A 25 -17.03 -3.64 0.55
CA LYS A 25 -16.42 -2.47 -0.07
C LYS A 25 -17.35 -2.09 -1.23
N ILE A 26 -18.33 -1.24 -0.95
CA ILE A 26 -19.05 -0.50 -1.96
C ILE A 26 -17.96 0.33 -2.62
N PHE A 27 -17.45 -0.16 -3.75
CA PHE A 27 -16.54 0.58 -4.61
C PHE A 27 -17.34 1.76 -5.17
N ASN A 28 -17.39 2.84 -4.41
CA ASN A 28 -17.93 4.11 -4.87
C ASN A 28 -17.06 4.58 -6.04
N SER A 29 -17.55 4.36 -7.27
CA SER A 29 -16.92 4.85 -8.50
C SER A 29 -16.76 6.36 -8.55
N ALA A 30 -17.44 7.11 -7.67
CA ALA A 30 -17.36 8.56 -7.57
C ALA A 30 -16.02 9.09 -7.04
N ASN A 31 -15.18 8.25 -6.42
CA ASN A 31 -13.85 8.64 -5.90
C ASN A 31 -12.68 8.02 -6.69
N ARG A 32 -12.94 7.33 -7.80
CA ARG A 32 -11.87 6.88 -8.71
C ARG A 32 -11.28 8.11 -9.42
N GLY A 33 -9.98 8.36 -9.29
CA GLY A 33 -9.31 9.49 -9.95
C GLY A 33 -8.88 10.66 -9.06
N MET A 34 -9.23 10.72 -7.77
CA MET A 34 -8.75 11.79 -6.86
C MET A 34 -7.35 11.52 -6.29
N ASN A 35 -6.90 10.27 -6.26
CA ASN A 35 -5.59 9.91 -5.72
C ASN A 35 -4.79 9.14 -6.77
N PHE A 36 -3.77 9.80 -7.31
CA PHE A 36 -2.86 9.24 -8.31
C PHE A 36 -2.24 7.91 -7.87
N GLU A 37 -1.95 7.76 -6.57
CA GLU A 37 -1.45 6.51 -6.01
C GLU A 37 -2.45 5.36 -6.15
N ASN A 38 -3.73 5.63 -5.92
CA ASN A 38 -4.78 4.62 -6.04
C ASN A 38 -4.95 4.17 -7.49
N ASP A 39 -4.84 5.10 -8.44
CA ASP A 39 -4.94 4.78 -9.87
C ASP A 39 -3.78 3.87 -10.31
N ILE A 40 -2.57 4.12 -9.79
CA ILE A 40 -1.40 3.25 -10.03
C ILE A 40 -1.60 1.89 -9.38
N ASN A 41 -2.05 1.84 -8.12
CA ASN A 41 -2.27 0.59 -7.41
C ASN A 41 -3.32 -0.28 -8.12
N LEU A 42 -4.44 0.31 -8.55
CA LEU A 42 -5.47 -0.39 -9.30
C LEU A 42 -4.94 -0.89 -10.66
N SER A 43 -4.11 -0.11 -11.33
CA SER A 43 -3.48 -0.52 -12.59
C SER A 43 -2.51 -1.68 -12.38
N ASN A 44 -1.70 -1.64 -11.32
CA ASN A 44 -0.77 -2.71 -10.97
C ASN A 44 -1.52 -4.00 -10.60
N GLU A 45 -2.59 -3.91 -9.82
CA GLU A 45 -3.48 -5.04 -9.51
C GLU A 45 -4.07 -5.65 -10.79
N TYR A 46 -4.58 -4.82 -11.69
CA TYR A 46 -5.09 -5.28 -12.98
C TYR A 46 -4.04 -6.04 -13.80
N TYR A 47 -2.81 -5.51 -13.92
CA TYR A 47 -1.77 -6.19 -14.68
C TYR A 47 -1.26 -7.47 -13.99
N LEU A 48 -1.27 -7.50 -12.66
CA LEU A 48 -0.93 -8.69 -11.87
C LEU A 48 -1.95 -9.81 -12.11
N ASP A 49 -3.24 -9.51 -12.02
CA ASP A 49 -4.34 -10.45 -12.23
C ASP A 49 -4.34 -11.03 -13.66
N LYS A 50 -3.84 -10.26 -14.64
CA LYS A 50 -3.66 -10.69 -16.03
C LYS A 50 -2.33 -11.40 -16.30
N GLY A 51 -1.43 -11.48 -15.31
CA GLY A 51 -0.10 -12.07 -15.47
C GLY A 51 0.82 -11.28 -16.42
N LEU A 52 0.57 -9.98 -16.61
CA LEU A 52 1.30 -9.13 -17.56
C LEU A 52 2.46 -8.38 -16.89
N LEU A 53 2.31 -8.01 -15.62
CA LEU A 53 3.26 -7.21 -14.87
C LEU A 53 3.20 -7.60 -13.40
N LEU A 54 4.36 -7.76 -12.76
CA LEU A 54 4.47 -8.00 -11.32
C LEU A 54 5.12 -6.78 -10.67
N VAL A 55 4.33 -5.82 -10.21
CA VAL A 55 4.82 -4.59 -9.57
C VAL A 55 4.10 -4.35 -8.25
N TYR A 56 4.85 -3.94 -7.24
CA TYR A 56 4.32 -3.56 -5.93
C TYR A 56 4.83 -2.20 -5.49
N LYS A 57 4.05 -1.55 -4.63
CA LYS A 57 4.49 -0.35 -3.89
C LYS A 57 5.36 -0.78 -2.71
N ARG A 58 6.51 -0.13 -2.53
CA ARG A 58 7.35 -0.27 -1.34
C ARG A 58 6.62 0.35 -0.14
N PRO A 59 6.54 -0.36 1.00
CA PRO A 59 5.93 0.19 2.20
C PRO A 59 6.79 1.35 2.73
N THR A 60 6.15 2.30 3.42
CA THR A 60 6.85 3.41 4.07
C THR A 60 7.83 2.85 5.10
N PRO A 61 9.13 3.15 5.00
CA PRO A 61 10.12 2.60 5.90
C PRO A 61 9.96 3.23 7.30
N ILE A 62 9.92 2.36 8.31
CA ILE A 62 9.79 2.73 9.72
C ILE A 62 10.85 1.99 10.54
N ASN A 63 11.42 2.69 11.51
CA ASN A 63 12.27 2.11 12.54
C ASN A 63 11.43 1.82 13.77
N ILE A 64 11.30 0.55 14.14
CA ILE A 64 10.47 0.11 15.26
C ILE A 64 11.29 0.15 16.55
N VAL A 65 10.85 0.95 17.52
CA VAL A 65 11.55 1.14 18.80
C VAL A 65 10.98 0.20 19.86
N LYS A 66 9.66 0.05 19.93
CA LYS A 66 8.99 -0.80 20.92
C LYS A 66 7.83 -1.57 20.31
N VAL A 67 7.72 -2.83 20.75
CA VAL A 67 6.64 -3.75 20.38
C VAL A 67 6.06 -4.38 21.64
N ASP A 68 4.74 -4.36 21.75
CA ASP A 68 3.97 -5.05 22.77
C ASP A 68 3.49 -6.41 22.25
N TYR A 69 3.82 -7.47 23.00
CA TYR A 69 3.46 -8.86 22.70
C TYR A 69 2.44 -9.45 23.68
N SER A 70 1.81 -8.64 24.54
CA SER A 70 0.85 -9.10 25.56
C SER A 70 -0.42 -9.74 24.98
N LYS A 71 -0.72 -9.52 23.71
CA LYS A 71 -1.87 -10.09 22.98
C LYS A 71 -1.38 -11.04 21.88
N ARG A 72 -2.28 -11.91 21.38
CA ARG A 72 -1.97 -12.81 20.23
C ARG A 72 -1.44 -12.09 18.99
N SER A 73 -1.70 -10.79 18.86
CA SER A 73 -1.14 -9.92 17.82
C SER A 73 -0.06 -9.01 18.39
N ALA A 74 1.11 -8.99 17.76
CA ALA A 74 2.15 -8.02 18.06
C ALA A 74 1.68 -6.61 17.68
N ARG A 75 1.87 -5.63 18.57
CA ARG A 75 1.52 -4.23 18.34
C ARG A 75 2.77 -3.37 18.45
N ILE A 76 3.07 -2.62 17.40
CA ILE A 76 4.08 -1.55 17.46
C ILE A 76 3.53 -0.43 18.33
N THR A 77 4.25 -0.09 19.41
CA THR A 77 3.87 0.96 20.35
C THR A 77 4.67 2.24 20.17
N ASP A 78 5.88 2.15 19.60
CA ASP A 78 6.75 3.29 19.35
C ASP A 78 7.62 3.04 18.10
N ALA A 79 7.69 4.02 17.21
CA ALA A 79 8.43 3.96 15.95
C ALA A 79 8.74 5.35 15.38
N TYR A 80 9.84 5.44 14.63
CA TYR A 80 10.23 6.62 13.87
C TYR A 80 10.14 6.35 12.36
N PHE A 81 9.77 7.37 11.57
CA PHE A 81 9.90 7.26 10.12
C PHE A 81 11.37 7.26 9.71
N GLU A 82 11.73 6.36 8.81
CA GLU A 82 13.05 6.38 8.20
C GLU A 82 13.05 7.14 6.89
N LYS A 83 14.23 7.65 6.51
CA LYS A 83 14.41 8.30 5.23
C LYS A 83 14.40 7.25 4.13
N GLN A 84 13.45 7.37 3.20
CA GLN A 84 13.45 6.57 1.97
C GLN A 84 14.75 6.83 1.20
N SER A 85 15.40 5.75 0.79
CA SER A 85 16.63 5.78 -0.02
C SER A 85 16.39 5.39 -1.47
N THR A 86 15.20 4.86 -1.75
CA THR A 86 14.79 4.27 -3.02
C THR A 86 13.43 4.82 -3.43
N THR A 87 13.01 4.48 -4.63
CA THR A 87 11.72 4.81 -5.24
C THR A 87 10.54 4.02 -4.70
N ASP A 88 9.33 4.49 -4.98
CA ASP A 88 8.11 3.93 -4.41
C ASP A 88 7.62 2.62 -5.08
N TYR A 89 7.91 2.34 -6.34
CA TYR A 89 7.40 1.15 -7.04
C TYR A 89 8.50 0.34 -7.70
N ASN A 90 8.43 -0.98 -7.56
CA ASN A 90 9.33 -1.89 -8.25
C ASN A 90 8.70 -3.24 -8.57
N GLY A 91 9.33 -3.96 -9.50
CA GLY A 91 8.77 -5.18 -10.02
C GLY A 91 9.54 -5.80 -11.17
N VAL A 92 8.86 -6.70 -11.88
CA VAL A 92 9.38 -7.41 -13.05
C VAL A 92 8.38 -7.30 -14.21
N PHE A 93 8.90 -6.96 -15.38
CA PHE A 93 8.17 -6.93 -16.64
C PHE A 93 8.96 -7.71 -17.69
N GLN A 94 8.38 -8.79 -18.23
CA GLN A 94 8.99 -9.60 -19.29
C GLN A 94 10.46 -10.01 -19.00
N GLY A 95 10.73 -10.43 -17.75
CA GLY A 95 12.08 -10.84 -17.32
C GLY A 95 13.05 -9.68 -17.01
N LYS A 96 12.62 -8.43 -17.16
CA LYS A 96 13.42 -7.25 -16.78
C LYS A 96 12.95 -6.65 -15.48
N TYR A 97 13.89 -6.19 -14.66
CA TYR A 97 13.60 -5.38 -13.48
C TYR A 97 12.98 -4.05 -13.91
N LEU A 98 11.87 -3.68 -13.30
CA LEU A 98 11.15 -2.44 -13.53
C LEU A 98 11.05 -1.66 -12.22
N ASP A 99 11.34 -0.36 -12.26
CA ASP A 99 11.38 0.47 -11.07
C ASP A 99 10.97 1.91 -11.42
N PHE A 100 10.00 2.48 -10.72
CA PHE A 100 9.56 3.85 -11.00
C PHE A 100 9.13 4.60 -9.76
N GLU A 101 9.16 5.92 -9.90
CA GLU A 101 8.70 6.87 -8.90
C GLU A 101 7.47 7.61 -9.44
N ALA A 102 6.42 7.75 -8.62
CA ALA A 102 5.22 8.48 -9.00
C ALA A 102 5.12 9.80 -8.24
N LYS A 103 4.96 10.92 -8.95
CA LYS A 103 4.75 12.24 -8.35
C LYS A 103 3.55 12.93 -8.99
N SER A 104 2.79 13.69 -8.22
CA SER A 104 1.75 14.57 -8.74
C SER A 104 2.05 16.03 -8.42
N THR A 105 1.52 16.93 -9.25
CA THR A 105 1.58 18.37 -9.04
C THR A 105 0.23 19.02 -9.35
N LYS A 106 -0.15 19.97 -8.51
CA LYS A 106 -1.30 20.86 -8.74
C LYS A 106 -0.93 22.11 -9.53
N ASN A 107 0.37 22.36 -9.73
CA ASN A 107 0.82 23.48 -10.52
C ASN A 107 0.42 23.28 -11.99
N LYS A 108 -0.16 24.31 -12.59
CA LYS A 108 -0.72 24.29 -13.94
C LYS A 108 0.33 24.40 -15.03
N THR A 109 1.51 24.95 -14.75
CA THR A 109 2.47 25.32 -15.81
C THR A 109 3.77 24.56 -15.73
N SER A 110 4.15 24.07 -14.55
CA SER A 110 5.44 23.38 -14.37
C SER A 110 5.41 22.35 -13.24
N PHE A 111 6.31 21.38 -13.34
CA PHE A 111 6.62 20.45 -12.26
C PHE A 111 7.90 20.91 -11.55
N SER A 112 7.83 21.13 -10.23
CA SER A 112 9.01 21.57 -9.48
C SER A 112 9.98 20.42 -9.28
N LEU A 113 11.21 20.57 -9.78
CA LEU A 113 12.28 19.58 -9.59
C LEU A 113 12.69 19.43 -8.12
N SER A 114 12.37 20.40 -7.26
CA SER A 114 12.56 20.27 -5.79
C SER A 114 11.80 19.09 -5.20
N ASN A 115 10.74 18.63 -5.87
CA ASN A 115 9.92 17.50 -5.43
C ASN A 115 10.55 16.14 -5.77
N ILE A 116 11.67 16.14 -6.51
CA ILE A 116 12.46 14.94 -6.82
C ILE A 116 13.71 14.96 -5.95
N PHE A 117 13.83 13.95 -5.09
CA PHE A 117 15.00 13.85 -4.24
C PHE A 117 16.20 13.26 -4.99
N LYS A 118 17.40 13.77 -4.70
CA LYS A 118 18.66 13.33 -5.35
C LYS A 118 18.89 11.81 -5.26
N HIS A 119 18.52 11.18 -4.14
CA HIS A 119 18.68 9.74 -3.95
C HIS A 119 17.78 8.93 -4.91
N GLN A 120 16.57 9.40 -5.23
CA GLN A 120 15.66 8.75 -6.18
C GLN A 120 16.26 8.76 -7.60
N ILE A 121 16.79 9.90 -8.03
CA ILE A 121 17.48 10.01 -9.32
C ILE A 121 18.68 9.06 -9.37
N GLN A 122 19.50 9.06 -8.32
CA GLN A 122 20.69 8.20 -8.29
C GLN A 122 20.33 6.71 -8.32
N HIS A 123 19.28 6.33 -7.59
CA HIS A 123 18.75 4.97 -7.60
C HIS A 123 18.28 4.56 -9.00
N LEU A 124 17.42 5.36 -9.65
CA LEU A 124 16.93 5.06 -11.00
C LEU A 124 18.05 5.04 -12.05
N LYS A 125 19.06 5.92 -11.93
CA LYS A 125 20.26 5.85 -12.78
C LYS A 125 21.01 4.53 -12.60
N ASN A 126 21.15 4.05 -11.37
CA ASN A 126 21.79 2.76 -11.10
C ASN A 126 20.96 1.60 -11.67
N VAL A 127 19.64 1.67 -11.62
CA VAL A 127 18.75 0.68 -12.24
C VAL A 127 18.98 0.59 -13.75
N ILE A 128 18.95 1.74 -14.44
CA ILE A 128 19.21 1.81 -15.89
C ILE A 128 20.60 1.27 -16.23
N LYS A 129 21.63 1.64 -15.44
CA LYS A 129 23.01 1.18 -15.62
C LYS A 129 23.14 -0.34 -15.55
N ASN A 130 22.29 -1.02 -14.79
CA ASN A 130 22.28 -2.47 -14.62
C ASN A 130 21.25 -3.18 -15.53
N GLY A 131 20.75 -2.50 -16.57
CA GLY A 131 19.85 -3.11 -17.58
C GLY A 131 18.38 -3.19 -17.17
N GLY A 132 17.99 -2.56 -16.06
CA GLY A 132 16.59 -2.40 -15.66
C GLY A 132 15.87 -1.30 -16.42
N ILE A 133 14.55 -1.31 -16.36
CA ILE A 133 13.66 -0.27 -16.86
C ILE A 133 13.35 0.68 -15.70
N ALA A 134 13.65 1.97 -15.87
CA ALA A 134 13.40 2.95 -14.82
C ALA A 134 12.87 4.27 -15.35
N PHE A 135 11.85 4.82 -14.70
CA PHE A 135 11.20 6.07 -15.12
C PHE A 135 10.51 6.81 -13.95
N PHE A 136 10.13 8.06 -14.19
CA PHE A 136 9.19 8.80 -13.34
C PHE A 136 7.83 8.83 -14.01
N LEU A 137 6.76 8.68 -13.24
CA LEU A 137 5.38 8.88 -13.66
C LEU A 137 4.87 10.19 -13.02
N ILE A 138 4.54 11.20 -13.82
CA ILE A 138 4.29 12.56 -13.33
C ILE A 138 2.88 13.02 -13.70
N ARG A 139 1.97 13.13 -12.72
CA ARG A 139 0.61 13.64 -12.95
C ARG A 139 0.51 15.15 -12.75
N PHE A 140 0.00 15.86 -13.74
CA PHE A 140 -0.50 17.24 -13.61
C PHE A 140 -1.99 17.20 -13.27
N GLU A 141 -2.32 17.29 -11.98
CA GLU A 141 -3.69 17.16 -11.46
C GLU A 141 -4.65 18.19 -12.08
N ALA A 142 -4.18 19.43 -12.26
CA ALA A 142 -5.01 20.50 -12.80
C ALA A 142 -5.42 20.30 -14.27
N HIS A 143 -4.76 19.40 -14.99
CA HIS A 143 -5.01 19.11 -16.40
C HIS A 143 -5.53 17.70 -16.63
N ASP A 144 -5.63 16.89 -15.57
CA ASP A 144 -5.90 15.46 -15.63
C ASP A 144 -5.01 14.72 -16.66
N LYS A 145 -3.71 15.01 -16.63
CA LYS A 145 -2.70 14.42 -17.53
C LYS A 145 -1.59 13.75 -16.73
N VAL A 146 -1.11 12.63 -17.23
CA VAL A 146 0.06 11.87 -16.74
C VAL A 146 1.12 11.85 -17.84
#